data_AF-M7TEF2-F1
#
_entry.id   AF-M7TEF2-F1
#
_cell.length_a   1.000
_cell.length_b   1.000
_cell.length_c   1.000
_cell.angle_alpha   90.00
_cell.angle_beta   90.00
_cell.angle_gamma   90.00
#
_symmetry.space_group_name_H-M   'P 1'
#
loop_
_entity.id
_entity.type
_entity.pdbx_description
1 polymer ?
#
loop_
_entity_poly.entity_id
_entity_poly.type
_entity_poly.pdbx_seq_one_letter_code
_entity_poly.pdbx_strand_id
1 'polypeptide(L)'
;MDKRLVKLERQLNIPKRFQHDFGHVRLKQPEKHYAEGIQLKTDDVPSKPGRGLSTKTIWIDEAEGGGECSVEAMCLSWYRSQGWKGYHAEGGIIRTLFAYLFFDILFLYIPNVFQTPYQTCPLDLHTDAFYPTRASEINHRLVEIANGGAAKLIEEVDRRERERKTCVVGLNWDYELDDLLELAGCFNGAALAAVCKVMAQEYGQRGGGIPDLILWRAESAREVMFSEVKSANDRLSDTQRLWIHVLTGAGIKVALCNAVAKEVRTV
;
A
#
# COMPACT_ATOMS: atom_id res chain seq x y z
N MET A 1 -2.04 5.80 -21.32
CA MET A 1 -1.94 5.95 -22.80
C MET A 1 -0.67 6.70 -23.20
N ASP A 2 -0.26 7.70 -22.44
CA ASP A 2 0.84 8.62 -22.77
C ASP A 2 2.19 7.93 -23.05
N LYS A 3 2.58 6.93 -22.25
CA LYS A 3 3.79 6.13 -22.51
C LYS A 3 3.79 5.47 -23.89
N ARG A 4 2.62 4.99 -24.34
CA ARG A 4 2.46 4.36 -25.66
C ARG A 4 2.56 5.41 -26.76
N LEU A 5 2.03 6.60 -26.53
CA LEU A 5 2.08 7.72 -27.46
C LEU A 5 3.53 8.20 -27.65
N VAL A 6 4.28 8.44 -26.56
CA VAL A 6 5.72 8.79 -26.63
C VAL A 6 6.55 7.70 -27.32
N LYS A 7 6.23 6.42 -27.07
CA LYS A 7 6.91 5.30 -27.76
C LYS A 7 6.63 5.29 -29.26
N LEU A 8 5.38 5.52 -29.66
CA LEU A 8 4.97 5.59 -31.06
C LEU A 8 5.59 6.80 -31.77
N GLU A 9 5.61 7.98 -31.13
CA GLU A 9 6.23 9.17 -31.68
C GLU A 9 7.73 8.99 -31.92
N ARG A 10 8.43 8.29 -31.02
CA ARG A 10 9.82 7.87 -31.22
C ARG A 10 9.96 6.89 -32.37
N GLN A 11 9.11 5.87 -32.47
CA GLN A 11 9.17 4.87 -33.54
C GLN A 11 8.87 5.49 -34.92
N LEU A 12 8.00 6.49 -34.96
CA LEU A 12 7.63 7.23 -36.16
C LEU A 12 8.58 8.40 -36.47
N ASN A 13 9.66 8.57 -35.69
CA ASN A 13 10.65 9.66 -35.84
C ASN A 13 10.02 11.06 -35.94
N ILE A 14 8.94 11.30 -35.19
CA ILE A 14 8.26 12.60 -35.20
C ILE A 14 9.23 13.68 -34.68
N PRO A 15 9.43 14.79 -35.41
CA PRO A 15 10.32 15.86 -34.97
C PRO A 15 9.94 16.39 -33.59
N LYS A 16 10.93 16.68 -32.73
CA LYS A 16 10.73 17.04 -31.31
C LYS A 16 9.71 18.17 -31.07
N ARG A 17 9.59 19.13 -32.00
CA ARG A 17 8.63 20.24 -31.95
C ARG A 17 7.16 19.82 -32.11
N PHE A 18 6.91 18.61 -32.63
CA PHE A 18 5.58 18.03 -32.85
C PHE A 18 5.30 16.87 -31.90
N GLN A 19 6.27 16.51 -31.04
CA GLN A 19 6.05 15.51 -30.00
C GLN A 19 5.23 16.13 -28.88
N HIS A 20 4.34 15.34 -28.30
CA HIS A 20 3.57 15.79 -27.16
C HIS A 20 4.47 15.93 -25.91
N ASP A 21 4.37 17.06 -25.23
CA ASP A 21 5.06 17.29 -23.96
C ASP A 21 4.17 16.92 -22.77
N PHE A 22 4.48 15.79 -22.15
CA PHE A 22 3.83 15.31 -20.92
C PHE A 22 4.60 15.72 -19.66
N GLY A 23 5.45 16.76 -19.71
CA GLY A 23 6.22 17.26 -18.57
C GLY A 23 5.35 17.60 -17.35
N HIS A 24 4.11 18.03 -17.57
CA HIS A 24 3.10 18.32 -16.55
C HIS A 24 2.54 17.06 -15.84
N VAL A 25 2.79 15.87 -16.38
CA VAL A 25 2.32 14.56 -15.85
C VAL A 25 3.49 13.73 -15.30
N ARG A 26 4.66 14.34 -15.05
CA ARG A 26 5.80 13.61 -14.49
C ARG A 26 5.50 13.14 -13.06
N LEU A 27 5.28 11.84 -12.93
CA LEU A 27 5.15 11.17 -11.64
C LEU A 27 6.45 11.34 -10.83
N LYS A 28 6.29 11.60 -9.53
CA LYS A 28 7.42 11.67 -8.60
C LYS A 28 8.11 10.31 -8.52
N GLN A 29 9.43 10.31 -8.43
CA GLN A 29 10.21 9.08 -8.30
C GLN A 29 10.41 8.74 -6.82
N PRO A 30 10.31 7.46 -6.44
CA PRO A 30 10.62 7.02 -5.08
C PRO A 30 12.13 7.07 -4.82
N GLU A 31 12.50 7.08 -3.55
CA GLU A 31 13.87 6.81 -3.10
C GLU A 31 14.28 5.40 -3.53
N LYS A 32 15.57 5.14 -3.68
CA LYS A 32 16.07 3.81 -4.07
C LYS A 32 16.83 3.20 -2.90
N HIS A 33 16.32 2.08 -2.41
CA HIS A 33 17.00 1.26 -1.41
C HIS A 33 17.46 -0.05 -2.03
N TYR A 34 18.48 -0.64 -1.41
CA TYR A 34 19.09 -1.88 -1.82
C TYR A 34 19.19 -2.76 -0.58
N ALA A 35 18.30 -3.74 -0.47
CA ALA A 35 18.32 -4.72 0.61
C ALA A 35 19.16 -5.91 0.15
N GLU A 36 20.25 -6.17 0.87
CA GLU A 36 21.15 -7.28 0.59
C GLU A 36 20.74 -8.50 1.41
N GLY A 37 20.72 -9.68 0.78
CA GLY A 37 20.43 -10.95 1.45
C GLY A 37 21.00 -12.15 0.71
N ILE A 38 20.78 -13.35 1.27
CA ILE A 38 21.19 -14.62 0.67
C ILE A 38 20.02 -15.20 -0.12
N GLN A 39 20.21 -15.41 -1.42
CA GLN A 39 19.20 -16.00 -2.28
C GLN A 39 19.42 -17.51 -2.41
N LEU A 40 18.35 -18.30 -2.23
CA LEU A 40 18.36 -19.72 -2.52
C LEU A 40 17.91 -19.95 -3.96
N LYS A 41 18.72 -20.68 -4.73
CA LYS A 41 18.34 -21.19 -6.05
C LYS A 41 18.19 -22.69 -5.94
N THR A 42 16.99 -23.20 -6.21
CA THR A 42 16.81 -24.62 -6.48
C THR A 42 17.32 -24.90 -7.88
N ASP A 43 18.15 -25.93 -8.07
CA ASP A 43 18.46 -26.41 -9.42
C ASP A 43 17.15 -26.72 -10.16
N ASP A 44 17.03 -26.28 -11.42
CA ASP A 44 15.84 -26.39 -12.26
C ASP A 44 15.37 -27.85 -12.35
N VAL A 45 14.51 -28.31 -11.44
CA VAL A 45 13.67 -29.47 -11.70
C VAL A 45 12.71 -29.02 -12.80
N PRO A 46 12.74 -29.62 -14.00
CA PRO A 46 11.89 -29.18 -15.09
C PRO A 46 10.45 -29.19 -14.61
N SER A 47 9.87 -27.99 -14.53
CA SER A 47 8.46 -27.81 -14.18
C SER A 47 7.65 -28.78 -15.02
N LYS A 48 6.81 -29.62 -14.38
CA LYS A 48 5.87 -30.50 -15.07
C LYS A 48 5.25 -29.72 -16.24
N PRO A 49 5.18 -30.30 -17.46
CA PRO A 49 4.74 -29.58 -18.65
C PRO A 49 3.36 -28.97 -18.39
N GLY A 50 3.29 -27.63 -18.36
CA GLY A 50 2.05 -26.87 -18.13
C GLY A 50 2.02 -25.95 -16.92
N ARG A 51 2.99 -25.99 -15.98
CA ARG A 51 3.15 -24.94 -14.96
C ARG A 51 4.31 -24.02 -15.34
N GLY A 52 4.02 -22.74 -15.56
CA GLY A 52 5.07 -21.73 -15.75
C GLY A 52 6.03 -21.68 -14.57
N LEU A 53 7.28 -21.26 -14.83
CA LEU A 53 8.30 -21.05 -13.79
C LEU A 53 7.73 -20.19 -12.66
N SER A 54 7.86 -20.65 -11.42
CA SER A 54 7.52 -19.85 -10.24
C SER A 54 8.43 -18.63 -10.21
N THR A 55 7.86 -17.43 -10.37
CA THR A 55 8.60 -16.16 -10.27
C THR A 55 8.94 -15.78 -8.83
N LYS A 56 8.46 -16.54 -7.83
CA LYS A 56 8.77 -16.31 -6.43
C LYS A 56 10.20 -16.76 -6.14
N THR A 57 11.02 -15.81 -5.71
CA THR A 57 12.39 -16.06 -5.25
C THR A 57 12.38 -16.42 -3.77
N ILE A 58 13.21 -17.39 -3.38
CA ILE A 58 13.36 -17.84 -2.00
C ILE A 58 14.65 -17.23 -1.44
N TRP A 59 14.56 -16.69 -0.23
CA TRP A 59 15.65 -16.00 0.46
C TRP A 59 15.84 -16.56 1.85
N ILE A 60 16.98 -16.28 2.48
CA ILE A 60 17.23 -16.62 3.88
C ILE A 60 16.97 -15.38 4.74
N ASP A 61 16.20 -15.53 5.81
CA ASP A 61 16.11 -14.50 6.85
C ASP A 61 17.26 -14.67 7.85
N GLU A 62 18.34 -13.91 7.65
CA GLU A 62 19.50 -13.96 8.53
C GLU A 62 19.20 -13.43 9.95
N ALA A 63 18.19 -12.58 10.11
CA ALA A 63 17.83 -12.01 11.41
C ALA A 63 16.90 -12.94 12.22
N GLU A 64 16.01 -13.68 11.54
CA GLU A 64 15.08 -14.62 12.17
C GLU A 64 15.55 -16.08 12.06
N GLY A 65 16.80 -16.35 12.45
CA GLY A 65 17.28 -17.72 12.69
C GLY A 65 17.67 -18.51 11.43
N GLY A 66 17.77 -17.88 10.26
CA GLY A 66 18.29 -18.50 9.03
C GLY A 66 17.27 -19.35 8.27
N GLY A 67 15.98 -19.18 8.52
CA GLY A 67 14.91 -19.88 7.79
C GLY A 67 14.69 -19.35 6.36
N GLU A 68 14.02 -20.15 5.53
CA GLU A 68 13.56 -19.72 4.20
C GLU A 68 12.42 -18.70 4.31
N CYS A 69 12.49 -17.62 3.54
CA CYS A 69 11.49 -16.55 3.53
C CYS A 69 11.26 -15.99 2.12
N SER A 70 10.20 -15.18 1.98
CA SER A 70 9.95 -14.44 0.74
C SER A 70 10.87 -13.22 0.62
N VAL A 71 10.98 -12.65 -0.58
CA VAL A 71 11.77 -11.44 -0.81
C VAL A 71 11.28 -10.25 0.02
N GLU A 72 9.96 -10.14 0.22
CA GLU A 72 9.34 -9.08 1.01
C GLU A 72 9.64 -9.23 2.50
N ALA A 73 9.63 -10.47 3.01
CA ALA A 73 10.01 -10.78 4.38
C ALA A 73 11.49 -10.47 4.63
N MET A 74 12.38 -10.87 3.72
CA MET A 74 13.82 -10.53 3.78
C MET A 74 14.03 -9.01 3.81
N CYS A 75 13.38 -8.27 2.90
CA CYS A 75 13.44 -6.80 2.89
C CYS A 75 12.90 -6.18 4.17
N LEU A 76 11.81 -6.71 4.72
CA LEU A 76 11.24 -6.24 5.98
C LEU A 76 12.21 -6.48 7.16
N SER A 77 12.84 -7.65 7.21
CA SER A 77 13.89 -8.00 8.18
C SER A 77 15.09 -7.04 8.07
N TRP A 78 15.54 -6.72 6.85
CA TRP A 78 16.57 -5.72 6.60
C TRP A 78 16.18 -4.33 7.14
N TYR A 79 14.95 -3.87 6.91
CA TYR A 79 14.45 -2.61 7.49
C TYR A 79 14.38 -2.66 9.03
N ARG A 80 13.96 -3.79 9.61
CA ARG A 80 13.95 -4.01 11.06
C ARG A 80 15.34 -3.87 11.67
N SER A 81 16.37 -4.41 11.02
CA SER A 81 17.76 -4.27 11.47
C SER A 81 18.24 -2.82 11.56
N GLN A 82 17.59 -1.91 10.83
CA GLN A 82 17.90 -0.48 10.85
C GLN A 82 17.06 0.30 11.87
N GLY A 83 16.13 -0.36 12.56
CA GLY A 83 15.23 0.23 13.55
C GLY A 83 13.87 0.63 13.00
N TRP A 84 13.42 0.11 11.85
CA TRP A 84 12.03 0.26 11.40
C TRP A 84 11.13 -0.82 11.99
N LYS A 85 9.91 -0.46 12.37
CA LYS A 85 8.80 -1.40 12.52
C LYS A 85 7.98 -1.43 11.23
N GLY A 86 7.30 -2.52 10.93
CA GLY A 86 6.60 -2.63 9.66
C GLY A 86 5.80 -3.90 9.45
N TYR A 87 4.91 -3.85 8.46
CA TYR A 87 4.14 -4.98 7.96
C TYR A 87 4.32 -5.14 6.45
N HIS A 88 4.38 -6.39 6.01
CA HIS A 88 4.12 -6.77 4.62
C HIS A 88 2.61 -7.06 4.49
N ALA A 89 1.87 -6.15 3.85
CA ALA A 89 0.41 -6.19 3.87
C ALA A 89 -0.25 -6.02 2.50
N GLU A 90 0.49 -5.75 1.42
CA GLU A 90 -0.10 -5.47 0.09
C GLU A 90 -1.25 -4.43 0.17
N GLY A 91 -1.05 -3.41 1.01
CA GLY A 91 -2.05 -2.38 1.34
C GLY A 91 -3.18 -2.78 2.29
N GLY A 92 -3.20 -4.01 2.81
CA GLY A 92 -4.20 -4.54 3.74
C GLY A 92 -4.36 -3.69 4.99
N ILE A 93 -3.24 -3.30 5.61
CA ILE A 93 -3.25 -2.41 6.78
C ILE A 93 -3.79 -1.01 6.49
N ILE A 94 -3.59 -0.49 5.28
CA ILE A 94 -4.18 0.80 4.87
C ILE A 94 -5.69 0.68 4.66
N ARG A 95 -6.15 -0.44 4.09
CA ARG A 95 -7.59 -0.75 4.02
C ARG A 95 -8.19 -0.89 5.41
N THR A 96 -7.45 -1.48 6.35
CA THR A 96 -7.90 -1.63 7.73
C THR A 96 -7.97 -0.27 8.44
N LEU A 97 -6.93 0.55 8.36
CA LEU A 97 -6.97 1.93 8.89
C LEU A 97 -8.12 2.72 8.29
N PHE A 98 -8.35 2.64 6.98
CA PHE A 98 -9.49 3.30 6.36
C PHE A 98 -10.82 2.80 6.94
N ALA A 99 -11.00 1.49 7.09
CA ALA A 99 -12.23 0.93 7.66
C ALA A 99 -12.47 1.35 9.12
N TYR A 100 -11.43 1.42 9.96
CA TYR A 100 -11.54 2.01 11.30
C TYR A 100 -11.93 3.49 11.23
N LEU A 101 -11.19 4.28 10.46
CA LEU A 101 -11.34 5.73 10.40
C LEU A 101 -12.62 6.20 9.70
N PHE A 102 -13.29 5.34 8.92
CA PHE A 102 -14.50 5.67 8.16
C PHE A 102 -15.69 4.77 8.54
N PHE A 103 -15.62 4.01 9.63
CA PHE A 103 -16.64 3.01 9.97
C PHE A 103 -18.08 3.56 9.93
N ASP A 104 -18.34 4.65 10.65
CA ASP A 104 -19.64 5.31 10.69
C ASP A 104 -20.08 5.91 9.34
N ILE A 105 -19.12 6.34 8.50
CA ILE A 105 -19.39 6.86 7.16
C ILE A 105 -19.73 5.72 6.19
N LEU A 106 -19.04 4.58 6.29
CA LEU A 106 -19.32 3.38 5.50
C LEU A 106 -20.75 2.86 5.73
N PHE A 107 -21.23 2.95 6.97
CA PHE A 107 -22.57 2.53 7.37
C PHE A 107 -23.57 3.68 7.52
N LEU A 108 -23.25 4.86 6.98
CA LEU A 108 -24.19 5.98 6.92
C LEU A 108 -25.43 5.57 6.12
N TYR A 109 -26.62 5.97 6.60
CA TYR A 109 -27.85 5.70 5.89
C TYR A 109 -27.92 6.49 4.58
N ILE A 110 -27.84 5.78 3.47
CA ILE A 110 -28.09 6.28 2.11
C ILE A 110 -29.12 5.34 1.46
N PRO A 111 -30.15 5.85 0.76
CA PRO A 111 -31.14 4.98 0.10
C PRO A 111 -30.50 3.98 -0.86
N ASN A 112 -30.97 2.74 -0.84
CA ASN A 112 -30.63 1.65 -1.77
C ASN A 112 -29.18 1.12 -1.73
N VAL A 113 -28.28 1.63 -0.87
CA VAL A 113 -26.90 1.11 -0.79
C VAL A 113 -26.76 -0.11 0.14
N PHE A 114 -27.74 -0.32 1.01
CA PHE A 114 -27.90 -1.55 1.81
C PHE A 114 -29.27 -2.16 1.52
N GLN A 115 -29.27 -3.37 0.96
CA GLN A 115 -30.44 -4.15 0.60
C GLN A 115 -30.66 -5.33 1.55
N THR A 116 -29.60 -5.81 2.22
CA THR A 116 -29.67 -6.95 3.14
C THR A 116 -28.84 -6.68 4.41
N PRO A 117 -29.18 -7.33 5.55
CA PRO A 117 -28.43 -7.18 6.79
C PRO A 117 -27.04 -7.88 6.77
N TYR A 118 -26.70 -8.62 5.70
CA TYR A 118 -25.45 -9.38 5.60
C TYR A 118 -24.34 -8.65 4.83
N GLN A 119 -24.59 -7.41 4.40
CA GLN A 119 -23.61 -6.62 3.68
C GLN A 119 -22.52 -6.08 4.61
N THR A 120 -21.28 -6.26 4.20
CA THR A 120 -20.07 -5.80 4.91
C THR A 120 -19.60 -4.41 4.45
N CYS A 121 -20.25 -3.86 3.43
CA CYS A 121 -20.01 -2.55 2.85
C CYS A 121 -21.22 -2.06 2.04
N PRO A 122 -21.33 -0.74 1.79
CA PRO A 122 -22.40 -0.23 0.96
C PRO A 122 -22.15 -0.57 -0.51
N LEU A 123 -23.22 -0.85 -1.27
CA LEU A 123 -23.13 -1.28 -2.68
C LEU A 123 -22.43 -0.26 -3.58
N ASP A 124 -22.45 1.02 -3.19
CA ASP A 124 -21.83 2.09 -3.95
C ASP A 124 -20.33 2.26 -3.68
N LEU A 125 -19.73 1.58 -2.69
CA LEU A 125 -18.32 1.75 -2.30
C LEU A 125 -17.33 1.58 -3.46
N HIS A 126 -17.61 0.66 -4.38
CA HIS A 126 -16.75 0.39 -5.53
C HIS A 126 -17.15 1.19 -6.78
N THR A 127 -17.95 2.24 -6.61
CA THR A 127 -18.47 3.07 -7.69
C THR A 127 -18.07 4.54 -7.47
N ASP A 128 -18.12 5.32 -8.55
CA ASP A 128 -17.84 6.76 -8.49
C ASP A 128 -18.89 7.55 -7.69
N ALA A 129 -19.97 6.90 -7.23
CA ALA A 129 -21.04 7.51 -6.43
C ALA A 129 -20.73 7.55 -4.92
N PHE A 130 -19.81 6.72 -4.40
CA PHE A 130 -19.55 6.64 -2.95
C PHE A 130 -19.13 7.98 -2.35
N TYR A 131 -18.09 8.58 -2.94
CA TYR A 131 -17.56 9.86 -2.48
C TYR A 131 -18.56 11.02 -2.60
N PRO A 132 -19.17 11.31 -3.77
CA PRO A 132 -20.07 12.47 -3.90
C PRO A 132 -21.30 12.36 -3.00
N THR A 133 -21.81 11.14 -2.78
CA THR A 133 -22.99 10.92 -1.94
C THR A 133 -22.73 11.16 -0.44
N ARG A 134 -21.46 11.09 -0.01
CA ARG A 134 -21.02 11.29 1.39
C ARG A 134 -19.98 12.41 1.51
N ALA A 135 -19.96 13.35 0.56
CA ALA A 135 -18.87 14.30 0.43
C ALA A 135 -18.73 15.19 1.67
N SER A 136 -19.83 15.56 2.31
CA SER A 136 -19.82 16.38 3.52
C SER A 136 -19.15 15.65 4.68
N GLU A 137 -19.62 14.43 4.97
CA GLU A 137 -19.15 13.57 6.06
C GLU A 137 -17.70 13.16 5.85
N ILE A 138 -17.35 12.77 4.62
CA ILE A 138 -15.97 12.43 4.24
C ILE A 138 -15.06 13.63 4.47
N ASN A 139 -15.39 14.82 3.93
CA ASN A 139 -14.51 15.98 4.08
C ASN A 139 -14.36 16.42 5.55
N HIS A 140 -15.44 16.33 6.34
CA HIS A 140 -15.36 16.58 7.78
C HIS A 140 -14.41 15.60 8.48
N ARG A 141 -14.56 14.30 8.21
CA ARG A 141 -13.68 13.25 8.76
C ARG A 141 -12.21 13.45 8.35
N LEU A 142 -11.96 13.86 7.11
CA LEU A 142 -10.60 14.16 6.64
C LEU A 142 -9.95 15.31 7.44
N VAL A 143 -10.72 16.34 7.79
CA VAL A 143 -10.25 17.45 8.64
C VAL A 143 -10.01 16.97 10.08
N GLU A 144 -10.89 16.14 10.62
CA GLU A 144 -10.73 15.52 11.94
C GLU A 144 -9.43 14.69 12.03
N ILE A 145 -9.19 13.84 11.02
CA ILE A 145 -7.94 13.05 10.90
C ILE A 145 -6.73 13.97 10.77
N ALA A 146 -6.81 15.01 9.93
CA ALA A 146 -5.71 15.95 9.74
C ALA A 146 -5.31 16.68 11.02
N ASN A 147 -6.27 16.90 11.92
CA ASN A 147 -6.07 17.53 13.23
C ASN A 147 -5.73 16.52 14.35
N GLY A 148 -5.39 15.28 14.01
CA GLY A 148 -4.94 14.27 14.99
C GLY A 148 -6.04 13.42 15.63
N GLY A 149 -7.26 13.44 15.09
CA GLY A 149 -8.38 12.63 15.60
C GLY A 149 -8.28 11.13 15.33
N ALA A 150 -7.28 10.67 14.57
CA ALA A 150 -7.19 9.29 14.07
C ALA A 150 -7.16 8.23 15.19
N ALA A 151 -6.34 8.41 16.22
CA ALA A 151 -6.19 7.44 17.31
C ALA A 151 -7.52 7.22 18.05
N LYS A 152 -8.19 8.32 18.41
CA LYS A 152 -9.50 8.28 19.08
C LYS A 152 -10.54 7.53 18.27
N LEU A 153 -10.62 7.79 16.95
CA LEU A 153 -11.57 7.09 16.07
C LEU A 153 -11.30 5.59 16.01
N ILE A 154 -10.02 5.19 15.94
CA ILE A 154 -9.61 3.78 15.95
C ILE A 154 -10.03 3.12 17.27
N GLU A 155 -9.70 3.73 18.42
CA GLU A 155 -10.06 3.20 19.75
C GLU A 155 -11.56 3.07 19.95
N GLU A 156 -12.35 4.05 19.50
CA GLU A 156 -13.80 4.04 19.63
C GLU A 156 -14.45 2.88 18.86
N VAL A 157 -14.00 2.65 17.63
CA VAL A 157 -14.48 1.54 16.79
C VAL A 157 -14.00 0.20 17.35
N ASP A 158 -12.72 0.10 17.73
CA ASP A 158 -12.14 -1.11 18.28
C ASP A 158 -12.88 -1.59 19.52
N ARG A 159 -13.05 -0.70 20.51
CA ARG A 159 -13.79 -0.97 21.74
C ARG A 159 -15.22 -1.44 21.49
N ARG A 160 -15.87 -0.92 20.45
CA ARG A 160 -17.28 -1.23 20.15
C ARG A 160 -17.44 -2.54 19.38
N GLU A 161 -16.52 -2.85 18.47
CA GLU A 161 -16.72 -3.87 17.43
C GLU A 161 -15.77 -5.08 17.55
N ARG A 162 -14.65 -4.98 18.27
CA ARG A 162 -13.63 -6.04 18.31
C ARG A 162 -14.13 -7.34 18.92
N GLU A 163 -14.90 -7.27 20.02
CA GLU A 163 -15.45 -8.47 20.67
C GLU A 163 -16.37 -9.27 19.71
N ARG A 164 -17.13 -8.55 18.89
CA ARG A 164 -18.06 -9.13 17.91
C ARG A 164 -17.36 -9.57 16.62
N LYS A 165 -16.12 -9.12 16.41
CA LYS A 165 -15.39 -9.25 15.15
C LYS A 165 -16.24 -8.85 13.94
N THR A 166 -16.90 -7.70 14.04
CA THR A 166 -17.84 -7.23 13.03
C THR A 166 -17.18 -7.24 11.65
N CYS A 167 -17.84 -7.87 10.68
CA CYS A 167 -17.30 -8.07 9.35
C CYS A 167 -17.50 -6.80 8.51
N VAL A 168 -16.41 -6.08 8.25
CA VAL A 168 -16.39 -4.86 7.45
C VAL A 168 -15.34 -5.00 6.36
N VAL A 169 -15.66 -4.54 5.15
CA VAL A 169 -14.71 -4.59 4.03
C VAL A 169 -13.39 -3.89 4.39
N GLY A 170 -12.27 -4.55 4.08
CA GLY A 170 -10.93 -4.00 4.32
C GLY A 170 -10.47 -4.03 5.78
N LEU A 171 -11.34 -4.30 6.74
CA LEU A 171 -11.01 -4.39 8.14
C LEU A 171 -10.49 -5.80 8.49
N ASN A 172 -9.28 -5.87 9.02
CA ASN A 172 -8.69 -7.10 9.53
C ASN A 172 -8.46 -6.97 11.05
N TRP A 173 -9.10 -7.84 11.82
CA TRP A 173 -9.00 -7.89 13.29
C TRP A 173 -7.69 -8.48 13.79
N ASP A 174 -6.93 -9.15 12.92
CA ASP A 174 -5.65 -9.79 13.28
C ASP A 174 -4.49 -8.78 13.41
N TYR A 175 -4.70 -7.52 12.99
CA TYR A 175 -3.76 -6.45 13.32
C TYR A 175 -3.92 -6.04 14.79
N GLU A 176 -2.79 -5.95 15.48
CA GLU A 176 -2.72 -5.48 16.86
C GLU A 176 -3.15 -4.02 16.95
N LEU A 177 -3.99 -3.70 17.95
CA LEU A 177 -4.51 -2.35 18.14
C LEU A 177 -3.36 -1.36 18.40
N ASP A 178 -2.40 -1.73 19.23
CA ASP A 178 -1.24 -0.89 19.57
C ASP A 178 -0.44 -0.52 18.33
N ASP A 179 -0.28 -1.45 17.38
CA ASP A 179 0.41 -1.21 16.12
C ASP A 179 -0.36 -0.24 15.22
N LEU A 180 -1.69 -0.35 15.17
CA LEU A 180 -2.55 0.58 14.42
C LEU A 180 -2.50 1.99 15.01
N LEU A 181 -2.54 2.12 16.33
CA LEU A 181 -2.46 3.40 17.05
C LEU A 181 -1.09 4.05 16.90
N GLU A 182 -0.02 3.26 17.06
CA GLU A 182 1.35 3.72 16.87
C GLU A 182 1.58 4.20 15.43
N LEU A 183 1.15 3.41 14.45
CA LEU A 183 1.24 3.76 13.04
C LEU A 183 0.48 5.07 12.75
N ALA A 184 -0.78 5.17 13.19
CA ALA A 184 -1.59 6.38 13.02
C ALA A 184 -0.94 7.60 13.69
N GLY A 185 -0.29 7.42 14.85
CA GLY A 185 0.45 8.46 15.55
C GLY A 185 1.79 8.86 14.91
N CYS A 186 2.37 8.00 14.07
CA CYS A 186 3.57 8.29 13.28
C CYS A 186 3.26 9.02 11.97
N PHE A 187 2.04 8.88 11.45
CA PHE A 187 1.62 9.64 10.29
C PHE A 187 1.58 11.15 10.59
N ASN A 188 1.96 11.96 9.61
CA ASN A 188 1.46 13.33 9.55
C ASN A 188 -0.05 13.26 9.29
N GLY A 189 -0.87 13.92 10.12
CA GLY A 189 -2.32 13.85 10.02
C GLY A 189 -2.86 14.23 8.63
N ALA A 190 -2.31 15.28 8.01
CA ALA A 190 -2.72 15.69 6.66
C ALA A 190 -2.36 14.64 5.60
N ALA A 191 -1.24 13.94 5.79
CA ALA A 191 -0.82 12.86 4.91
C ALA A 191 -1.75 11.64 5.03
N LEU A 192 -2.11 11.24 6.26
CA LEU A 192 -3.08 10.16 6.50
C LEU A 192 -4.45 10.51 5.90
N ALA A 193 -4.91 11.75 6.12
CA ALA A 193 -6.14 12.24 5.50
C ALA A 193 -6.07 12.18 3.96
N ALA A 194 -4.95 12.58 3.35
CA ALA A 194 -4.79 12.48 1.90
C ALA A 194 -4.90 11.03 1.39
N VAL A 195 -4.31 10.06 2.11
CA VAL A 195 -4.47 8.62 1.79
C VAL A 195 -5.93 8.19 1.90
N CYS A 196 -6.61 8.54 3.00
CA CYS A 196 -8.02 8.21 3.19
C CYS A 196 -8.92 8.85 2.13
N LYS A 197 -8.63 10.08 1.70
CA LYS A 197 -9.37 10.75 0.62
C LYS A 197 -9.29 9.97 -0.67
N VAL A 198 -8.10 9.51 -1.03
CA VAL A 198 -7.87 8.71 -2.23
C VAL A 198 -8.59 7.37 -2.15
N MET A 199 -8.56 6.72 -0.99
CA MET A 199 -9.32 5.49 -0.74
C MET A 199 -10.83 5.71 -0.88
N ALA A 200 -11.37 6.83 -0.36
CA ALA A 200 -12.77 7.16 -0.49
C ALA A 200 -13.18 7.49 -1.94
N GLN A 201 -12.30 8.11 -2.73
CA GLN A 201 -12.61 8.45 -4.12
C GLN A 201 -12.57 7.24 -5.05
N GLU A 202 -11.65 6.30 -4.82
CA GLU A 202 -11.41 5.20 -5.76
C GLU A 202 -11.12 3.87 -5.05
N TYR A 203 -11.98 3.47 -4.10
CA TYR A 203 -11.78 2.25 -3.29
C TYR A 203 -11.59 0.99 -4.15
N GLY A 204 -12.39 0.83 -5.22
CA GLY A 204 -12.30 -0.31 -6.13
C GLY A 204 -11.11 -0.27 -7.10
N GLN A 205 -10.84 0.88 -7.73
CA GLN A 205 -9.81 1.02 -8.76
C GLN A 205 -8.39 1.19 -8.17
N ARG A 206 -8.28 1.79 -6.99
CA ARG A 206 -7.00 2.02 -6.29
C ARG A 206 -6.73 1.05 -5.16
N GLY A 207 -7.60 0.07 -4.91
CA GLY A 207 -7.33 -0.98 -3.92
C GLY A 207 -6.06 -1.81 -4.24
N GLY A 208 -5.66 -1.88 -5.51
CA GLY A 208 -4.43 -2.55 -5.97
C GLY A 208 -3.27 -1.57 -6.25
N GLY A 209 -2.05 -2.02 -5.97
CA GLY A 209 -0.82 -1.27 -6.25
C GLY A 209 -0.35 -0.32 -5.14
N ILE A 210 -0.95 -0.38 -3.94
CA ILE A 210 -0.33 0.18 -2.74
C ILE A 210 1.00 -0.57 -2.52
N PRO A 211 2.10 0.12 -2.15
CA PRO A 211 3.39 -0.54 -1.93
C PRO A 211 3.32 -1.69 -0.93
N ASP A 212 4.13 -2.72 -1.17
CA ASP A 212 4.09 -3.99 -0.43
C ASP A 212 4.27 -3.81 1.08
N LEU A 213 5.24 -3.00 1.46
CA LEU A 213 5.61 -2.74 2.85
C LEU A 213 5.12 -1.37 3.31
N ILE A 214 4.60 -1.34 4.53
CA ILE A 214 4.50 -0.12 5.33
C ILE A 214 5.49 -0.19 6.48
N LEU A 215 6.19 0.90 6.70
CA LEU A 215 7.27 1.01 7.68
C LEU A 215 7.04 2.27 8.51
N TRP A 216 7.27 2.21 9.81
CA TRP A 216 7.22 3.38 10.68
C TRP A 216 8.24 3.29 11.80
N ARG A 217 8.52 4.45 12.40
CA ARG A 217 9.37 4.60 13.57
C ARG A 217 8.70 5.58 14.52
N ALA A 218 8.57 5.19 15.79
CA ALA A 218 8.00 6.06 16.81
C ALA A 218 9.07 6.75 17.65
N GLU A 219 10.16 6.03 17.98
CA GLU A 219 11.15 6.43 18.98
C GLU A 219 12.21 7.41 18.47
N SER A 220 12.80 7.14 17.31
CA SER A 220 13.94 7.91 16.77
C SER A 220 13.49 9.16 16.02
N ALA A 221 12.46 9.03 15.18
CA ALA A 221 11.76 10.10 14.51
C ALA A 221 10.38 9.57 14.14
N ARG A 222 9.30 10.31 14.45
CA ARG A 222 7.95 9.95 14.02
C ARG A 222 7.85 10.08 12.51
N GLU A 223 8.05 8.95 11.83
CA GLU A 223 8.02 8.90 10.37
C GLU A 223 7.35 7.62 9.87
N VAL A 224 6.70 7.76 8.72
CA VAL A 224 6.10 6.66 7.97
C VAL A 224 6.69 6.64 6.57
N MET A 225 7.01 5.44 6.11
CA MET A 225 7.53 5.16 4.79
C MET A 225 6.80 3.98 4.18
N PHE A 226 6.47 4.09 2.91
CA PHE A 226 6.04 2.96 2.11
C PHE A 226 7.22 2.44 1.30
N SER A 227 7.37 1.12 1.21
CA SER A 227 8.41 0.50 0.40
C SER A 227 7.82 -0.54 -0.53
N GLU A 228 8.02 -0.33 -1.82
CA GLU A 228 7.69 -1.32 -2.85
C GLU A 228 8.93 -2.20 -3.08
N VAL A 229 8.77 -3.51 -2.99
CA VAL A 229 9.86 -4.48 -3.12
C VAL A 229 9.93 -4.98 -4.55
N LYS A 230 11.13 -4.91 -5.15
CA LYS A 230 11.38 -5.43 -6.49
C LYS A 230 12.63 -6.29 -6.51
N SER A 231 12.57 -7.39 -7.23
CA SER A 231 13.75 -8.14 -7.63
C SER A 231 14.46 -7.44 -8.79
N ALA A 232 15.73 -7.77 -9.04
CA ALA A 232 16.59 -7.09 -10.02
C ALA A 232 15.99 -6.89 -11.43
N ASN A 233 15.04 -7.73 -11.84
CA ASN A 233 14.42 -7.68 -13.17
C ASN A 233 12.96 -7.18 -13.17
N ASP A 234 12.37 -6.92 -12.00
CA ASP A 234 10.96 -6.52 -11.92
C ASP A 234 10.79 -5.01 -12.13
N ARG A 235 9.65 -4.61 -12.69
CA ARG A 235 9.33 -3.23 -13.03
C ARG A 235 8.06 -2.80 -12.32
N LEU A 236 8.04 -1.54 -11.89
CA LEU A 236 6.84 -0.92 -11.34
C LEU A 236 5.69 -0.92 -12.36
N SER A 237 4.54 -1.45 -11.95
CA SER A 237 3.28 -1.36 -12.67
C SER A 237 2.77 0.09 -12.74
N ASP A 238 1.79 0.36 -13.61
CA ASP A 238 1.23 1.72 -13.72
C ASP A 238 0.44 2.13 -12.47
N THR A 239 -0.27 1.19 -11.84
CA THR A 239 -1.01 1.43 -10.58
C THR A 239 -0.06 1.72 -9.41
N GLN A 240 1.06 1.00 -9.32
CA GLN A 240 2.10 1.26 -8.30
C GLN A 240 2.71 2.65 -8.46
N ARG A 241 3.02 3.07 -9.69
CA ARG A 241 3.55 4.42 -9.95
C ARG A 241 2.57 5.52 -9.57
N LEU A 242 1.27 5.29 -9.77
CA LEU A 242 0.24 6.24 -9.36
C LEU A 242 0.21 6.36 -7.83
N TRP A 243 0.23 5.24 -7.10
CA TRP A 243 0.28 5.24 -5.64
C TRP A 243 1.54 5.92 -5.10
N ILE A 244 2.71 5.61 -5.67
CA ILE A 244 3.96 6.30 -5.32
C ILE A 244 3.81 7.81 -5.51
N HIS A 245 3.23 8.26 -6.61
CA HIS A 245 3.02 9.68 -6.87
C HIS A 245 2.05 10.33 -5.87
N VAL A 246 0.94 9.65 -5.55
CA VAL A 246 -0.04 10.10 -4.56
C VAL A 246 0.58 10.23 -3.18
N LEU A 247 1.26 9.18 -2.71
CA LEU A 247 1.92 9.14 -1.40
C LEU A 247 3.02 10.21 -1.29
N THR A 248 3.88 10.32 -2.31
CA THR A 248 4.91 11.37 -2.36
C THR A 248 4.31 12.78 -2.53
N GLY A 249 3.12 12.88 -3.12
CA GLY A 249 2.33 14.12 -3.19
C GLY A 249 1.79 14.54 -1.83
N ALA A 250 1.38 13.57 -1.01
CA ALA A 250 0.95 13.75 0.37
C ALA A 250 2.09 13.99 1.37
N GLY A 251 3.35 14.01 0.90
CA GLY A 251 4.54 14.20 1.74
C GLY A 251 5.00 12.94 2.47
N ILE A 252 4.48 11.76 2.09
CA ILE A 252 4.90 10.48 2.66
C ILE A 252 6.14 10.00 1.91
N LYS A 253 7.13 9.48 2.64
CA LYS A 253 8.32 8.89 2.04
C LYS A 253 7.94 7.59 1.33
N VAL A 254 8.45 7.41 0.11
CA VAL A 254 8.25 6.18 -0.65
C VAL A 254 9.57 5.71 -1.21
N ALA A 255 9.91 4.45 -0.93
CA ALA A 255 11.10 3.79 -1.40
C ALA A 255 10.77 2.67 -2.39
N LEU A 256 11.62 2.50 -3.40
CA LEU A 256 11.71 1.31 -4.22
C LEU A 256 12.88 0.50 -3.66
N CYS A 257 12.57 -0.58 -2.95
CA CYS A 257 13.56 -1.47 -2.38
C CYS A 257 13.91 -2.57 -3.38
N ASN A 258 15.14 -2.55 -3.86
CA ASN A 258 15.65 -3.57 -4.76
C ASN A 258 16.32 -4.66 -3.92
N ALA A 259 15.80 -5.87 -3.99
CA ALA A 259 16.43 -7.02 -3.35
C ALA A 259 17.66 -7.46 -4.18
N VAL A 260 18.82 -7.47 -3.53
CA VAL A 260 20.11 -7.81 -4.13
C VAL A 260 20.67 -9.05 -3.44
N ALA A 261 20.98 -10.07 -4.23
CA ALA A 261 21.64 -11.27 -3.73
C ALA A 261 23.12 -10.95 -3.48
N LYS A 262 23.51 -10.89 -2.20
CA LYS A 262 24.91 -10.79 -1.79
C LYS A 262 25.62 -12.15 -1.93
N GLU A 263 24.88 -13.22 -1.63
CA GLU A 263 25.30 -14.60 -1.81
C GLU A 263 24.17 -15.38 -2.48
N VAL A 264 24.52 -16.33 -3.35
CA VAL A 264 23.55 -17.25 -3.97
C VAL A 264 23.95 -18.67 -3.58
N ARG A 265 23.07 -19.36 -2.85
CA ARG A 265 23.26 -20.77 -2.48
C ARG A 265 22.38 -21.64 -3.34
N THR A 266 22.99 -22.67 -3.93
CA THR A 266 22.23 -23.71 -4.63
C THR A 266 21.80 -24.76 -3.61
N VAL A 267 20.51 -25.08 -3.58
CA VAL A 267 19.90 -26.09 -2.70
C VAL A 267 19.34 -27.23 -3.55
#